data_AF-A0A5E7P6P4-F1
#
_entry.id   AF-A0A5E7P6P4-F1
#
_cell.length_a   1.000
_cell.length_b   1.000
_cell.length_c   1.000
_cell.angle_alpha   90.00
_cell.angle_beta   90.00
_cell.angle_gamma   90.00
#
_symmetry.space_group_name_H-M   'P 1'
#
loop_
_entity.id
_entity.type
_entity.pdbx_description
1 polymer ?
#
loop_
_entity_poly.entity_id
_entity_poly.type
_entity_poly.pdbx_seq_one_letter_code
_entity_poly.pdbx_strand_id
1 'polypeptide(L)'
;MWKPDKEGVYLQRVETDEGHEIIIKLVRALTDNVDSLQQLERSGKVISMSLHIAFDGAEKYKLDFDPWSDINVIPDGSIDEQDISAITEVGLSFYRQQVISPEYGVFLFLNDVDLVEVFDPAKAIEDVAPLRYVVRIETLDLDDTEEPELDASFYATSIDEGATFAVRKINAHSYNLIETPGLSDLVKAFFKLKL
;
A
#
# COMPACT_ATOMS: atom_id res chain seq x y z
N MET A 1 10.15 15.32 5.75
CA MET A 1 9.85 13.90 6.10
C MET A 1 8.42 13.61 5.71
N TRP A 2 8.21 12.68 4.78
CA TRP A 2 6.89 12.26 4.29
C TRP A 2 5.98 11.79 5.44
N LYS A 3 4.72 12.26 5.45
CA LYS A 3 3.71 11.99 6.48
C LYS A 3 2.42 11.49 5.82
N PRO A 4 2.19 10.17 5.74
CA PRO A 4 0.95 9.63 5.19
C PRO A 4 -0.24 9.96 6.11
N ASP A 5 -1.37 10.31 5.52
CA ASP A 5 -2.66 10.58 6.18
C ASP A 5 -3.66 9.41 6.04
N LYS A 6 -3.29 8.39 5.26
CA LYS A 6 -4.07 7.16 5.02
C LYS A 6 -3.36 5.92 5.57
N GLU A 7 -4.16 4.90 5.90
CA GLU A 7 -3.66 3.55 6.16
C GLU A 7 -3.15 2.92 4.86
N GLY A 8 -2.04 2.21 4.92
CA GLY A 8 -1.41 1.71 3.72
C GLY A 8 -0.03 1.13 3.93
N VAL A 9 0.66 0.87 2.82
CA VAL A 9 2.01 0.31 2.79
C VAL A 9 2.90 1.16 1.91
N TYR A 10 4.00 1.64 2.49
CA TYR A 10 5.10 2.20 1.73
C TYR A 10 6.13 1.12 1.42
N LEU A 11 6.63 1.10 0.20
CA LEU A 11 7.63 0.17 -0.31
C LEU A 11 8.73 0.95 -1.02
N GLN A 12 9.98 0.60 -0.75
CA GLN A 12 11.14 1.16 -1.42
C GLN A 12 12.17 0.08 -1.63
N ARG A 13 12.76 0.04 -2.82
CA ARG A 13 13.88 -0.85 -3.12
C ARG A 13 15.19 -0.12 -2.89
N VAL A 14 16.12 -0.80 -2.25
CA VAL A 14 17.50 -0.36 -2.04
C VAL A 14 18.42 -1.44 -2.58
N GLU A 15 19.38 -1.04 -3.40
CA GLU A 15 20.45 -1.94 -3.86
C GLU A 15 21.54 -2.01 -2.78
N THR A 16 21.99 -3.21 -2.46
CA THR A 16 23.06 -3.44 -1.47
C THR A 16 24.15 -4.32 -2.07
N ASP A 17 25.33 -4.33 -1.44
CA ASP A 17 26.45 -5.18 -1.88
C ASP A 17 26.10 -6.69 -1.85
N GLU A 18 25.12 -7.08 -1.03
CA GLU A 18 24.72 -8.47 -0.80
C GLU A 18 23.45 -8.88 -1.59
N GLY A 19 22.78 -7.94 -2.26
CA GLY A 19 21.57 -8.18 -3.05
C GLY A 19 20.63 -6.97 -3.06
N HIS A 20 19.37 -7.21 -2.70
CA HIS A 20 18.36 -6.16 -2.60
C HIS A 20 17.71 -6.14 -1.23
N GLU A 21 17.35 -4.95 -0.79
CA GLU A 21 16.53 -4.73 0.39
C GLU A 21 15.25 -4.01 -0.03
N ILE A 22 14.11 -4.51 0.43
CA ILE A 22 12.84 -3.79 0.33
C ILE A 22 12.52 -3.23 1.72
N ILE A 23 12.55 -1.90 1.83
CA ILE A 23 12.04 -1.18 3.01
C ILE A 23 10.53 -1.18 2.92
N ILE A 24 9.87 -1.67 3.97
CA ILE A 24 8.42 -1.76 4.09
C ILE A 24 8.00 -0.93 5.30
N LYS A 25 7.12 0.06 5.10
CA LYS A 25 6.52 0.79 6.22
C LYS A 25 5.01 0.59 6.20
N LEU A 26 4.51 -0.07 7.23
CA LEU A 26 3.09 -0.33 7.44
C LEU A 26 2.47 0.82 8.23
N VAL A 27 1.46 1.47 7.67
CA VAL A 27 0.75 2.58 8.30
C VAL A 27 -0.64 2.09 8.71
N ARG A 28 -0.91 2.05 10.01
CA ARG A 28 -2.21 1.67 10.59
C ARG A 28 -2.79 2.81 11.43
N ALA A 29 -4.11 2.93 11.51
CA ALA A 29 -4.77 3.86 12.41
C ALA A 29 -4.48 3.48 13.86
N LEU A 30 -4.37 4.51 14.71
CA LEU A 30 -4.33 4.32 16.15
C LEU A 30 -5.72 3.86 16.60
N THR A 31 -5.79 2.65 17.15
CA THR A 31 -7.03 2.05 17.69
C THR A 31 -7.39 2.57 19.08
N ASP A 32 -6.62 3.53 19.62
CA ASP A 32 -6.90 4.12 20.91
C ASP A 32 -8.17 4.98 20.85
N ASN A 33 -9.16 4.45 21.55
CA ASN A 33 -10.48 4.99 21.83
C ASN A 33 -10.43 6.46 22.31
N VAL A 34 -10.58 7.42 21.40
CA VAL A 34 -10.74 8.83 21.76
C VAL A 34 -11.94 9.42 21.03
N ASP A 35 -13.00 9.60 21.83
CA ASP A 35 -14.12 10.48 21.59
C ASP A 35 -13.68 11.83 20.98
N SER A 36 -14.45 12.33 20.03
CA SER A 36 -14.53 13.75 19.62
C SER A 36 -13.44 14.32 18.69
N LEU A 37 -13.81 14.49 17.42
CA LEU A 37 -13.61 15.71 16.60
C LEU A 37 -12.20 16.27 16.32
N GLN A 38 -11.11 15.58 16.67
CA GLN A 38 -9.75 15.97 16.25
C GLN A 38 -9.23 15.05 15.13
N GLN A 39 -9.82 15.16 13.94
CA GLN A 39 -9.41 14.41 12.75
C GLN A 39 -8.07 14.88 12.11
N LEU A 40 -7.39 15.88 12.68
CA LEU A 40 -6.32 16.63 11.99
C LEU A 40 -4.88 16.25 12.34
N GLU A 41 -4.63 15.37 13.31
CA GLU A 41 -3.25 14.97 13.68
C GLU A 41 -3.09 13.45 13.86
N ARG A 42 -3.58 12.67 12.88
CA ARG A 42 -3.32 11.21 12.85
C ARG A 42 -1.94 10.92 12.26
N SER A 43 -0.88 11.02 13.05
CA SER A 43 0.30 10.21 12.79
C SER A 43 -0.06 8.75 13.13
N GLY A 44 -0.45 7.96 12.13
CA GLY A 44 -0.72 6.53 12.31
C GLY A 44 0.50 5.80 12.89
N LYS A 45 0.28 4.65 13.55
CA LYS A 45 1.40 3.79 13.98
C LYS A 45 2.11 3.30 12.72
N VAL A 46 3.37 3.68 12.57
CA VAL A 46 4.22 3.24 11.46
C VAL A 46 5.15 2.13 11.95
N ILE A 47 5.01 0.94 11.37
CA ILE A 47 5.89 -0.19 11.64
C ILE A 47 6.83 -0.35 10.45
N SER A 48 8.13 -0.23 10.70
CA SER A 48 9.18 -0.37 9.68
C SER A 48 9.77 -1.78 9.69
N MET A 49 9.94 -2.35 8.50
CA MET A 49 10.50 -3.68 8.28
C MET A 49 11.41 -3.64 7.05
N SER A 50 12.34 -4.59 6.99
CA SER A 50 13.27 -4.76 5.88
C SER A 50 13.18 -6.19 5.37
N LEU A 51 12.83 -6.36 4.10
CA LEU A 51 12.88 -7.65 3.41
C LEU A 51 14.19 -7.74 2.63
N HIS A 52 15.12 -8.54 3.14
CA HIS A 52 16.40 -8.82 2.48
C HIS A 52 16.22 -9.93 1.45
N ILE A 53 16.74 -9.73 0.24
CA ILE A 53 16.66 -10.66 -0.89
C ILE A 53 18.08 -10.87 -1.42
N ALA A 54 18.62 -12.08 -1.23
CA ALA A 54 19.97 -12.46 -1.64
C ALA A 54 19.96 -13.25 -2.95
N PHE A 55 20.98 -13.07 -3.79
CA PHE A 55 21.20 -13.85 -5.01
C PHE A 55 22.33 -14.87 -4.81
N ASP A 56 21.95 -16.08 -4.42
CA ASP A 56 22.88 -17.21 -4.29
C ASP A 56 22.37 -18.42 -5.07
N GLY A 57 22.19 -18.24 -6.39
CA GLY A 57 21.66 -19.26 -7.31
C GLY A 57 20.17 -19.60 -7.17
N ALA A 58 19.57 -19.35 -6.00
CA ALA A 58 18.14 -19.39 -5.72
C ALA A 58 17.74 -18.14 -4.89
N GLU A 59 16.52 -17.65 -5.10
CA GLU A 59 15.98 -16.51 -4.36
C GLU A 59 15.79 -16.90 -2.88
N LYS A 60 16.66 -16.37 -2.01
CA LYS A 60 16.54 -16.51 -0.55
C LYS A 60 16.13 -15.15 -0.01
N TYR A 61 15.11 -15.12 0.85
CA TYR A 61 14.64 -13.90 1.47
C TYR A 61 14.48 -14.04 2.98
N LYS A 62 14.59 -12.92 3.69
CA LYS A 62 14.41 -12.82 5.13
C LYS A 62 13.75 -11.48 5.47
N LEU A 63 12.62 -11.53 6.18
CA LEU A 63 11.98 -10.34 6.72
C LEU A 63 12.57 -10.06 8.10
N ASP A 64 13.18 -8.90 8.24
CA ASP A 64 13.69 -8.36 9.50
C ASP A 64 12.81 -7.20 9.95
N PHE A 65 12.61 -7.11 11.26
CA PHE A 65 11.85 -6.06 11.89
C PHE A 65 12.80 -5.02 12.46
N ASP A 66 12.49 -3.73 12.29
CA ASP A 66 13.30 -2.69 12.90
C ASP A 66 13.27 -2.86 14.44
N PRO A 67 14.43 -3.08 15.09
CA PRO A 67 14.50 -3.30 16.54
C PRO A 67 14.04 -2.08 17.36
N TRP A 68 13.89 -0.92 16.72
CA TRP A 68 13.38 0.31 17.32
C TRP A 68 11.94 0.63 16.92
N SER A 69 11.32 -0.17 16.04
CA SER A 69 9.88 -0.10 15.84
C SER A 69 9.20 -0.69 17.07
N ASP A 70 8.17 -0.01 17.61
CA ASP A 70 7.40 -0.46 18.77
C ASP A 70 6.57 -1.72 18.44
N ILE A 71 7.26 -2.85 18.27
CA ILE A 71 6.71 -4.19 18.17
C ILE A 71 6.46 -4.67 19.60
N ASN A 72 5.47 -4.06 20.24
CA ASN A 72 4.78 -4.73 21.35
C ASN A 72 3.94 -5.84 20.73
N VAL A 73 4.47 -7.06 20.83
CA VAL A 73 3.82 -8.30 20.43
C VAL A 73 2.67 -8.55 21.42
N ILE A 74 1.44 -8.24 20.94
CA ILE A 74 0.07 -8.54 21.44
C ILE A 74 -0.48 -7.54 22.50
N PRO A 75 -1.75 -7.02 22.43
CA PRO A 75 -2.94 -7.45 21.64
C PRO A 75 -3.72 -6.41 20.76
N ASP A 76 -3.25 -5.20 20.47
CA ASP A 76 -4.02 -4.12 19.77
C ASP A 76 -3.51 -3.71 18.38
N GLY A 77 -2.42 -4.34 17.93
CA GLY A 77 -1.70 -4.07 16.69
C GLY A 77 -0.61 -5.10 16.42
N SER A 78 -0.85 -6.34 16.86
CA SER A 78 0.06 -7.47 16.67
C SER A 78 0.22 -7.82 15.19
N ILE A 79 1.43 -8.23 14.82
CA ILE A 79 1.74 -8.88 13.56
C ILE A 79 1.81 -10.38 13.87
N ASP A 80 0.96 -11.20 13.25
CA ASP A 80 0.99 -12.66 13.36
C ASP A 80 1.70 -13.33 12.16
N GLU A 81 1.75 -14.66 12.14
CA GLU A 81 2.39 -15.38 11.03
C GLU A 81 1.69 -15.15 9.67
N GLN A 82 0.38 -14.91 9.69
CA GLN A 82 -0.38 -14.61 8.48
C GLN A 82 -0.05 -13.20 7.97
N ASP A 83 0.08 -12.22 8.88
CA ASP A 83 0.57 -10.88 8.57
C ASP A 83 1.99 -10.94 8.00
N ILE A 84 2.91 -11.70 8.63
CA ILE A 84 4.29 -11.87 8.14
C ILE A 84 4.30 -12.41 6.71
N SER A 85 3.50 -13.44 6.45
CA SER A 85 3.37 -14.05 5.13
C SER A 85 2.85 -13.03 4.11
N ALA A 86 1.80 -12.29 4.45
CA ALA A 86 1.21 -11.28 3.57
C ALA A 86 2.15 -10.09 3.32
N ILE A 87 2.86 -9.60 4.35
CA ILE A 87 3.86 -8.52 4.25
C ILE A 87 5.02 -8.96 3.35
N THR A 88 5.49 -10.18 3.56
CA THR A 88 6.54 -10.79 2.72
C THR A 88 6.06 -10.91 1.27
N GLU A 89 4.82 -11.36 1.05
CA GLU A 89 4.23 -11.47 -0.30
C GLU A 89 4.17 -10.10 -1.00
N VAL A 90 3.81 -9.03 -0.27
CA VAL A 90 3.80 -7.66 -0.79
C VAL A 90 5.21 -7.20 -1.17
N GLY A 91 6.19 -7.39 -0.29
CA GLY A 91 7.58 -7.02 -0.56
C GLY A 91 8.15 -7.76 -1.77
N LEU A 92 7.91 -9.06 -1.88
CA LEU A 92 8.34 -9.87 -3.03
C LEU A 92 7.62 -9.48 -4.32
N SER A 93 6.33 -9.16 -4.25
CA SER A 93 5.56 -8.73 -5.43
C SER A 93 6.05 -7.36 -5.94
N PHE A 94 6.38 -6.45 -5.04
CA PHE A 94 7.01 -5.17 -5.37
C PHE A 94 8.43 -5.32 -5.89
N TYR A 95 9.18 -6.30 -5.39
CA TYR A 95 10.50 -6.61 -5.94
C TYR A 95 10.43 -7.13 -7.39
N ARG A 96 9.40 -7.94 -7.71
CA ARG A 96 9.25 -8.62 -9.00
C ARG A 96 8.57 -7.77 -10.10
N GLN A 97 7.81 -6.75 -9.73
CA GLN A 97 7.17 -5.88 -10.72
C GLN A 97 8.20 -5.14 -11.58
N GLN A 98 7.83 -4.81 -12.83
CA GLN A 98 8.72 -4.18 -13.82
C GLN A 98 8.17 -2.86 -14.37
N VAL A 99 7.11 -2.33 -13.75
CA VAL A 99 6.36 -1.17 -14.22
C VAL A 99 6.88 0.13 -13.60
N ILE A 100 7.14 0.11 -12.29
CA ILE A 100 7.66 1.24 -11.53
C ILE A 100 9.17 1.08 -11.41
N SER A 101 9.90 2.14 -11.77
CA SER A 101 11.36 2.15 -11.70
C SER A 101 11.83 1.98 -10.25
N PRO A 102 12.91 1.22 -10.00
CA PRO A 102 13.38 0.92 -8.64
C PRO A 102 13.85 2.15 -7.85
N GLU A 103 14.09 3.28 -8.51
CA GLU A 103 14.46 4.55 -7.88
C GLU A 103 13.29 5.22 -7.11
N TYR A 104 12.04 4.83 -7.40
CA TYR A 104 10.87 5.40 -6.74
C TYR A 104 10.48 4.61 -5.50
N GLY A 105 10.05 5.35 -4.47
CA GLY A 105 9.20 4.80 -3.42
C GLY A 105 7.77 4.63 -3.93
N VAL A 106 7.02 3.72 -3.33
CA VAL A 106 5.61 3.50 -3.66
C VAL A 106 4.78 3.46 -2.40
N PHE A 107 3.67 4.20 -2.38
CA PHE A 107 2.67 4.10 -1.33
C PHE A 107 1.37 3.50 -1.89
N LEU A 108 0.92 2.40 -1.29
CA LEU A 108 -0.35 1.74 -1.62
C LEU A 108 -1.35 1.96 -0.49
N PHE A 109 -2.57 2.38 -0.84
CA PHE A 109 -3.68 2.50 0.10
C PHE A 109 -5.02 2.22 -0.55
N LEU A 110 -6.02 1.85 0.26
CA LEU A 110 -7.39 1.78 -0.19
C LEU A 110 -7.98 3.19 -0.26
N ASN A 111 -8.53 3.55 -1.41
CA ASN A 111 -9.42 4.70 -1.47
C ASN A 111 -10.67 4.40 -0.65
N ASP A 112 -11.22 5.45 -0.04
CA ASP A 112 -12.50 5.36 0.64
C ASP A 112 -13.51 4.74 -0.34
N VAL A 113 -14.11 3.61 0.05
CA VAL A 113 -15.14 2.94 -0.74
C VAL A 113 -16.21 3.99 -0.99
N ASP A 114 -16.64 4.15 -2.24
CA ASP A 114 -17.66 5.12 -2.64
C ASP A 114 -19.00 4.69 -2.01
N LEU A 115 -19.15 4.95 -0.72
CA LEU A 115 -20.27 4.53 0.09
C LEU A 115 -21.38 5.54 -0.11
N VAL A 116 -22.21 5.21 -1.09
CA VAL A 116 -23.63 5.55 -1.19
C VAL A 116 -23.89 7.03 -1.48
N GLU A 117 -24.53 7.27 -2.64
CA GLU A 117 -25.22 8.54 -2.91
C GLU A 117 -26.04 8.96 -1.69
N VAL A 118 -25.95 10.24 -1.30
CA VAL A 118 -26.75 10.84 -0.22
C VAL A 118 -28.18 10.29 -0.26
N PHE A 119 -28.63 9.67 0.84
CA PHE A 119 -29.96 9.07 0.93
C PHE A 119 -31.04 10.10 0.55
N ASP A 120 -31.65 9.91 -0.62
CA ASP A 120 -32.79 10.68 -1.09
C ASP A 120 -34.05 9.80 -0.96
N PRO A 121 -34.95 10.09 -0.01
CA PRO A 121 -36.17 9.30 0.20
C PRO A 121 -37.16 9.40 -0.97
N ALA A 122 -36.95 10.30 -1.94
CA ALA A 122 -37.74 10.41 -3.15
C ALA A 122 -37.19 9.59 -4.33
N LYS A 123 -35.94 9.10 -4.25
CA LYS A 123 -35.31 8.29 -5.29
C LYS A 123 -35.67 6.81 -5.09
N ALA A 124 -36.03 6.11 -6.17
CA ALA A 124 -36.27 4.68 -6.11
C ALA A 124 -35.00 3.95 -5.65
N ILE A 125 -35.14 2.92 -4.81
CA ILE A 125 -34.01 2.06 -4.43
C ILE A 125 -33.57 1.32 -5.70
N GLU A 126 -32.46 1.75 -6.27
CA GLU A 126 -31.79 1.02 -7.35
C GLU A 126 -31.09 -0.22 -6.76
N ASP A 127 -30.91 -1.27 -7.56
CA ASP A 127 -30.12 -2.44 -7.15
C ASP A 127 -28.74 -1.95 -6.68
N VAL A 128 -28.33 -2.34 -5.47
CA VAL A 128 -27.04 -1.93 -4.92
C VAL A 128 -25.95 -2.46 -5.84
N ALA A 129 -25.26 -1.54 -6.52
CA ALA A 129 -24.13 -1.88 -7.37
C ALA A 129 -23.10 -2.70 -6.56
N PRO A 130 -22.42 -3.69 -7.18
CA PRO A 130 -21.43 -4.49 -6.47
C PRO A 130 -20.36 -3.58 -5.86
N LEU A 131 -19.94 -3.90 -4.64
CA LEU A 131 -18.94 -3.14 -3.92
C LEU A 131 -17.65 -3.07 -4.76
N ARG A 132 -17.19 -1.85 -5.01
CA ARG A 132 -16.01 -1.59 -5.82
C ARG A 132 -14.83 -1.24 -4.91
N TYR A 133 -13.80 -2.07 -4.93
CA TYR A 133 -12.54 -1.79 -4.24
C TYR A 133 -11.61 -1.03 -5.16
N VAL A 134 -11.03 0.06 -4.66
CA VAL A 134 -10.06 0.88 -5.39
C VAL A 134 -8.80 0.99 -4.57
N VAL A 135 -7.71 0.40 -5.05
CA VAL A 135 -6.36 0.60 -4.50
C VAL A 135 -5.68 1.69 -5.29
N ARG A 136 -5.20 2.73 -4.61
CA ARG A 136 -4.34 3.76 -5.21
C ARG A 136 -2.88 3.40 -4.96
N ILE A 137 -2.06 3.61 -5.99
CA ILE A 137 -0.61 3.41 -5.96
C ILE A 137 0.01 4.76 -6.32
N GLU A 138 0.71 5.36 -5.39
CA GLU A 138 1.43 6.62 -5.58
C GLU A 138 2.91 6.36 -5.70
N THR A 139 3.55 6.87 -6.75
CA THR A 139 5.02 6.85 -6.88
C THR A 139 5.58 8.13 -6.28
N LEU A 140 6.61 7.96 -5.47
CA LEU A 140 7.29 9.01 -4.73
C LEU A 140 8.71 9.10 -5.27
N ASP A 141 9.05 10.24 -5.86
CA ASP A 141 10.43 10.52 -6.27
C ASP A 141 11.31 10.68 -5.03
N LEU A 142 12.45 9.99 -5.01
CA LEU A 142 13.37 9.93 -3.87
C LEU A 142 14.66 10.73 -4.13
N ASP A 143 14.83 11.33 -5.31
CA ASP A 143 16.00 12.14 -5.64
C ASP A 143 16.00 13.46 -4.84
N ASP A 144 16.82 13.49 -3.77
CA ASP A 144 17.37 14.66 -3.06
C ASP A 144 16.44 15.88 -2.90
N THR A 145 15.17 15.65 -2.61
CA THR A 145 14.20 16.65 -2.19
C THR A 145 13.85 16.44 -0.72
N GLU A 146 13.76 17.51 0.08
CA GLU A 146 13.35 17.41 1.50
C GLU A 146 11.92 16.81 1.66
N GLU A 147 11.15 16.83 0.56
CA GLU A 147 9.78 16.34 0.41
C GLU A 147 9.64 15.59 -0.93
N PRO A 148 9.33 14.28 -0.96
CA PRO A 148 9.19 13.53 -2.20
C PRO A 148 8.05 14.07 -3.07
N GLU A 149 8.30 14.24 -4.37
CA GLU A 149 7.30 14.70 -5.33
C GLU A 149 6.48 13.54 -5.91
N LEU A 150 5.18 13.77 -6.11
CA LEU A 150 4.27 12.80 -6.73
C LEU A 150 4.44 12.82 -8.26
N ASP A 151 5.20 11.88 -8.81
CA ASP A 151 5.42 11.80 -10.26
C ASP A 151 4.27 11.11 -11.02
N ALA A 152 3.73 10.01 -10.46
CA ALA A 152 2.66 9.25 -11.09
C ALA A 152 1.72 8.60 -10.06
N SER A 153 0.48 8.35 -10.50
CA SER A 153 -0.46 7.52 -9.74
C SER A 153 -1.13 6.47 -10.61
N PHE A 154 -1.39 5.32 -10.01
CA PHE A 154 -2.11 4.21 -10.60
C PHE A 154 -3.34 3.87 -9.74
N TYR A 155 -4.36 3.37 -10.41
CA TYR A 155 -5.60 2.93 -9.80
C TYR A 155 -5.85 1.49 -10.19
N ALA A 156 -6.03 0.64 -9.18
CA ALA A 156 -6.41 -0.74 -9.37
C ALA A 156 -7.83 -0.93 -8.84
N THR A 157 -8.72 -1.38 -9.71
CA THR A 157 -10.14 -1.61 -9.38
C THR A 157 -10.45 -3.11 -9.33
N SER A 158 -11.14 -3.54 -8.29
CA SER A 158 -11.76 -4.86 -8.18
C SER A 158 -13.26 -4.74 -7.91
N ILE A 159 -14.03 -5.66 -8.47
CA ILE A 159 -15.48 -5.86 -8.22
C ILE A 159 -15.78 -7.28 -7.71
N ASP A 160 -14.73 -8.04 -7.42
CA ASP A 160 -14.75 -9.48 -7.09
C ASP A 160 -13.94 -9.75 -5.81
N GLU A 161 -14.06 -8.84 -4.84
CA GLU A 161 -13.42 -8.96 -3.52
C GLU A 161 -11.89 -9.15 -3.58
N GLY A 162 -11.25 -8.49 -4.55
CA GLY A 162 -9.81 -8.50 -4.73
C GLY A 162 -9.26 -9.73 -5.46
N ALA A 163 -10.12 -10.62 -5.98
CA ALA A 163 -9.66 -11.76 -6.77
C ALA A 163 -8.98 -11.32 -8.07
N THR A 164 -9.50 -10.26 -8.71
CA THR A 164 -8.89 -9.64 -9.89
C THR A 164 -8.86 -8.12 -9.76
N PHE A 165 -7.81 -7.52 -10.34
CA PHE A 165 -7.64 -6.07 -10.37
C PHE A 165 -7.34 -5.60 -11.79
N ALA A 166 -8.13 -4.65 -12.27
CA ALA A 166 -7.82 -3.87 -13.47
C ALA A 166 -7.02 -2.63 -13.06
N VAL A 167 -5.74 -2.60 -13.45
CA VAL A 167 -4.81 -1.51 -13.09
C VAL A 167 -4.68 -0.52 -14.24
N ARG A 168 -4.75 0.78 -13.92
CA ARG A 168 -4.63 1.88 -14.89
C ARG A 168 -3.71 2.97 -14.35
N LYS A 169 -2.80 3.48 -15.19
CA LYS A 169 -2.02 4.69 -14.90
C LYS A 169 -2.85 5.93 -15.25
N ILE A 170 -2.86 6.94 -14.38
CA ILE A 170 -3.37 8.28 -14.72
C ILE A 170 -2.22 9.13 -15.23
N ASN A 171 -2.37 9.66 -16.44
CA ASN A 171 -1.50 10.72 -16.91
C ASN A 171 -2.02 12.07 -16.36
N ALA A 172 -1.26 12.69 -15.46
CA ALA A 172 -1.64 13.93 -14.77
C ALA A 172 -1.98 15.10 -15.72
N HIS A 173 -1.43 15.11 -16.93
CA HIS A 173 -1.61 16.18 -17.91
C HIS A 173 -2.76 15.96 -18.87
N SER A 174 -3.12 14.70 -19.14
CA SER A 174 -4.14 14.35 -20.14
C SER A 174 -5.38 13.68 -19.57
N TYR A 175 -5.37 13.31 -18.28
CA TYR A 175 -6.42 12.51 -17.61
C TYR A 175 -6.75 11.19 -18.32
N ASN A 176 -5.90 10.76 -19.26
CA ASN A 176 -6.06 9.49 -19.94
C ASN A 176 -5.68 8.35 -19.00
N LEU A 177 -6.52 7.32 -19.01
CA LEU A 177 -6.32 6.07 -18.28
C LEU A 177 -5.69 5.05 -19.24
N ILE A 178 -4.47 4.63 -18.92
CA ILE A 178 -3.74 3.62 -19.71
C ILE A 178 -3.70 2.32 -18.91
N GLU A 179 -4.18 1.21 -19.48
CA GLU A 179 -4.11 -0.09 -18.81
C GLU A 179 -2.66 -0.51 -18.55
N THR A 180 -2.38 -0.99 -17.35
CA THR A 180 -1.02 -1.31 -16.89
C THR A 180 -1.04 -2.58 -16.03
N PRO A 181 -1.20 -3.76 -16.65
CA PRO A 181 -1.46 -5.00 -15.91
C PRO A 181 -0.31 -5.47 -15.02
N GLY A 182 0.92 -5.00 -15.24
CA GLY A 182 2.12 -5.45 -14.53
C GLY A 182 2.20 -5.14 -13.03
N LEU A 183 1.19 -4.49 -12.45
CA LEU A 183 1.07 -4.25 -11.00
C LEU A 183 -0.04 -5.09 -10.35
N SER A 184 -0.73 -5.96 -11.09
CA SER A 184 -1.87 -6.73 -10.55
C SER A 184 -1.50 -7.59 -9.34
N ASP A 185 -0.36 -8.28 -9.41
CA ASP A 185 0.09 -9.16 -8.32
C ASP A 185 0.48 -8.37 -7.06
N LEU A 186 1.12 -7.21 -7.25
CA LEU A 186 1.41 -6.28 -6.15
C LEU A 186 0.13 -5.82 -5.45
N VAL A 187 -0.89 -5.43 -6.22
CA VAL A 187 -2.16 -4.97 -5.66
C VAL A 187 -2.90 -6.10 -4.95
N LYS A 188 -2.90 -7.31 -5.51
CA LYS A 188 -3.49 -8.49 -4.85
C LYS A 188 -2.80 -8.80 -3.54
N ALA A 189 -1.47 -8.78 -3.52
CA ALA A 189 -0.70 -8.97 -2.31
C ALA A 189 -1.05 -7.91 -1.26
N PHE A 190 -1.11 -6.63 -1.66
CA PHE A 190 -1.50 -5.53 -0.78
C PHE A 190 -2.91 -5.75 -0.20
N PHE A 191 -3.87 -6.11 -1.04
CA PHE A 191 -5.26 -6.30 -0.63
C PHE A 191 -5.42 -7.42 0.42
N LYS A 192 -4.54 -8.43 0.41
CA LYS A 192 -4.52 -9.49 1.43
C LYS A 192 -4.13 -9.02 2.83
N LEU A 193 -3.44 -7.88 2.95
CA LEU A 193 -3.06 -7.31 4.25
C LEU A 193 -4.26 -6.83 5.05
N LYS A 194 -5.41 -6.57 4.40
CA LYS A 194 -6.65 -6.11 5.04
C LYS A 194 -6.43 -4.96 6.03
N LEU A 195 -5.65 -3.98 5.56
CA LEU A 195 -5.43 -2.72 6.27
C LEU A 195 -6.70 -1.87 6.25
#